data_AF-A0A1D2JFJ5-F1
#
_entry.id   AF-A0A1D2JFJ5-F1
#
_cell.length_a   1.000
_cell.length_b   1.000
_cell.length_c   1.000
_cell.angle_alpha   90.00
_cell.angle_beta   90.00
_cell.angle_gamma   90.00
#
_symmetry.space_group_name_H-M   'P 1'
#
loop_
_entity.id
_entity.type
_entity.pdbx_description
1 polymer ?
#
loop_
_entity_poly.entity_id
_entity_poly.type
_entity_poly.pdbx_seq_one_letter_code
_entity_poly.pdbx_strand_id
1 'polypeptide(L)'
;MTELDFSYCGKFSGENGQFVNHWLPMLEWALRRYKVDGEVSPEILLPAINILLIGQAEEWVQQNPAIAELLENPTVDSKKTFLEAFRKQFPQRFTGLYPGGLRLSQRKQETLADYYQTGLKNSLVLDAFVDNWIHGIAKAGTRSRLTEVKSELTTLKKAYQMAVDIEKAEKGIEIHS
;
A
#
# COMPACT_ATOMS: atom_id res chain seq x y z
N MET A 1 -17.40 -20.86 19.33
CA MET A 1 -16.82 -19.63 18.78
C MET A 1 -16.33 -19.95 17.38
N THR A 2 -16.86 -19.30 16.35
CA THR A 2 -16.29 -19.41 15.00
C THR A 2 -14.88 -18.84 15.03
N GLU A 3 -13.91 -19.67 14.66
CA GLU A 3 -12.50 -19.31 14.53
C GLU A 3 -12.41 -18.11 13.56
N LEU A 4 -11.83 -17.00 14.03
CA LEU A 4 -11.61 -15.82 13.20
C LEU A 4 -10.52 -16.15 12.19
N ASP A 5 -10.89 -16.24 10.91
CA ASP A 5 -9.95 -16.49 9.84
C ASP A 5 -9.22 -15.19 9.46
N PHE A 6 -8.00 -15.05 9.97
CA PHE A 6 -7.09 -13.95 9.66
C PHE A 6 -6.11 -14.28 8.52
N SER A 7 -6.31 -15.37 7.76
CA SER A 7 -5.43 -15.77 6.65
C SER A 7 -5.26 -14.67 5.61
N TYR A 8 -6.28 -13.83 5.42
CA TYR A 8 -6.26 -12.76 4.43
C TYR A 8 -5.43 -11.52 4.84
N CYS A 9 -5.39 -11.18 6.13
CA CYS A 9 -4.58 -10.04 6.60
C CYS A 9 -3.21 -10.47 7.13
N GLY A 10 -3.10 -11.68 7.67
CA GLY A 10 -1.89 -12.18 8.33
C GLY A 10 -1.50 -11.38 9.58
N LYS A 11 -0.33 -11.71 10.12
CA LYS A 11 0.27 -11.01 11.26
C LYS A 11 1.01 -9.75 10.80
N PHE A 12 1.09 -8.74 11.66
CA PHE A 12 1.80 -7.49 11.40
C PHE A 12 3.10 -7.43 12.22
N SER A 13 4.25 -7.50 11.55
CA SER A 13 5.58 -7.38 12.18
C SER A 13 6.11 -5.96 12.24
N GLY A 14 5.61 -5.07 11.38
CA GLY A 14 6.17 -3.73 11.21
C GLY A 14 7.48 -3.69 10.40
N GLU A 15 7.92 -4.83 9.87
CA GLU A 15 9.13 -4.94 9.04
C GLU A 15 8.92 -4.37 7.63
N ASN A 16 10.05 -4.16 6.93
CA ASN A 16 10.11 -3.53 5.62
C ASN A 16 9.01 -4.02 4.67
N GLY A 17 8.15 -3.09 4.28
CA GLY A 17 7.10 -3.30 3.29
C GLY A 17 5.71 -3.61 3.85
N GLN A 18 5.58 -3.94 5.15
CA GLN A 18 4.28 -3.97 5.78
C GLN A 18 3.82 -2.55 6.13
N PHE A 19 2.64 -2.17 5.66
CA PHE A 19 2.10 -0.83 5.86
C PHE A 19 0.78 -0.90 6.61
N VAL A 20 0.64 -0.11 7.69
CA VAL A 20 -0.58 -0.05 8.50
C VAL A 20 -1.81 0.26 7.65
N ASN A 21 -1.73 1.23 6.73
CA ASN A 21 -2.88 1.58 5.88
C ASN A 21 -3.21 0.53 4.81
N HIS A 22 -2.35 -0.47 4.57
CA HIS A 22 -2.67 -1.61 3.71
C HIS A 22 -3.21 -2.78 4.54
N TRP A 23 -2.54 -3.08 5.65
CA TRP A 23 -2.88 -4.19 6.53
C TRP A 23 -4.20 -3.97 7.28
N LEU A 24 -4.46 -2.77 7.79
CA LEU A 24 -5.65 -2.46 8.59
C LEU A 24 -6.97 -2.64 7.80
N PRO A 25 -7.12 -2.17 6.54
CA PRO A 25 -8.30 -2.47 5.74
C PRO A 25 -8.51 -3.97 5.49
N MET A 26 -7.43 -4.76 5.35
CA MET A 26 -7.54 -6.21 5.21
C MET A 26 -8.05 -6.87 6.50
N LEU A 27 -7.59 -6.40 7.65
CA LEU A 27 -8.10 -6.84 8.95
C LEU A 27 -9.59 -6.48 9.10
N GLU A 28 -9.98 -5.23 8.82
CA GLU A 28 -11.38 -4.81 8.87
C GLU A 28 -12.27 -5.60 7.91
N TRP A 29 -11.72 -6.05 6.77
CA TRP A 29 -12.42 -6.95 5.85
C TRP A 29 -12.56 -8.38 6.39
N ALA A 30 -11.53 -8.90 7.07
CA ALA A 30 -11.64 -10.17 7.78
C ALA A 30 -12.72 -10.10 8.87
N LEU A 31 -12.82 -8.96 9.55
CA LEU A 31 -13.80 -8.67 10.60
C LEU A 31 -15.15 -8.17 10.07
N ARG A 32 -15.42 -8.23 8.76
CA ARG A 32 -16.65 -7.68 8.13
C ARG A 32 -17.96 -8.18 8.75
N ARG A 33 -17.97 -9.40 9.29
CA ARG A 33 -19.16 -10.00 9.93
C ARG A 33 -19.53 -9.33 11.26
N TYR A 34 -18.61 -8.57 11.83
CA TYR A 34 -18.76 -7.86 13.09
C TYR A 34 -18.98 -6.35 12.88
N LYS A 35 -19.15 -5.91 11.63
CA LYS A 35 -19.41 -4.50 11.33
C LYS A 35 -20.84 -4.14 11.70
N VAL A 36 -21.00 -3.05 12.44
CA VAL A 36 -22.27 -2.38 12.70
C VAL A 36 -22.15 -0.98 12.08
N ASP A 37 -23.12 -0.58 11.27
CA ASP A 37 -23.11 0.69 10.53
C ASP A 37 -21.83 0.92 9.68
N GLY A 38 -21.25 -0.16 9.16
CA GLY A 38 -20.06 -0.13 8.32
C GLY A 38 -18.72 -0.13 9.06
N GLU A 39 -18.73 -0.05 10.40
CA GLU A 39 -17.54 0.00 11.24
C GLU A 39 -17.39 -1.21 12.16
N VAL A 40 -16.15 -1.61 12.41
CA VAL A 40 -15.82 -2.59 13.46
C VAL A 40 -15.69 -1.86 14.79
N SER A 41 -16.36 -2.37 15.83
CA SER A 41 -16.30 -1.79 17.17
C SER A 41 -14.87 -1.86 17.74
N PRO A 42 -14.46 -0.90 18.60
CA PRO A 42 -13.16 -0.93 19.27
C PRO A 42 -12.90 -2.24 20.02
N GLU A 43 -13.93 -2.77 20.67
CA GLU A 43 -13.91 -3.99 21.49
C GLU A 43 -13.55 -5.24 20.68
N ILE A 44 -13.72 -5.19 19.36
CA ILE A 44 -13.37 -6.29 18.46
C ILE A 44 -12.06 -5.97 17.73
N LEU A 45 -11.91 -4.73 17.25
CA LEU A 45 -10.77 -4.34 16.43
C LEU A 45 -9.45 -4.33 17.23
N LEU A 46 -9.41 -3.70 18.40
CA LEU A 46 -8.16 -3.52 19.15
C LEU A 46 -7.61 -4.85 19.71
N PRO A 47 -8.44 -5.75 20.29
CA PRO A 47 -7.96 -7.07 20.68
C PRO A 47 -7.47 -7.89 19.48
N ALA A 48 -8.14 -7.81 18.33
CA ALA A 48 -7.70 -8.48 17.12
C ALA A 48 -6.34 -7.95 16.64
N ILE A 49 -6.13 -6.63 16.69
CA ILE A 49 -4.82 -6.04 16.40
C ILE A 49 -3.77 -6.60 17.36
N ASN A 50 -4.02 -6.56 18.68
CA ASN A 50 -3.06 -7.00 19.69
C ASN A 50 -2.58 -8.45 19.47
N ILE A 51 -3.49 -9.37 19.11
CA ILE A 51 -3.17 -10.77 18.82
C ILE A 51 -2.33 -10.93 17.54
N LEU A 52 -2.49 -10.03 16.57
CA LEU A 52 -1.84 -10.11 15.27
C LEU A 52 -0.51 -9.36 15.20
N LEU A 53 -0.16 -8.55 16.19
CA LEU A 53 1.15 -7.92 16.27
C LEU A 53 2.21 -8.97 16.61
N ILE A 54 3.34 -8.91 15.91
CA ILE A 54 4.54 -9.72 16.18
C ILE A 54 5.80 -8.88 15.96
N GLY A 55 6.97 -9.41 16.32
CA GLY A 55 8.26 -8.80 15.98
C GLY A 55 8.37 -7.35 16.46
N GLN A 56 8.76 -6.43 15.57
CA GLN A 56 8.96 -5.02 15.93
C GLN A 56 7.66 -4.34 16.40
N ALA A 57 6.51 -4.75 15.88
CA ALA A 57 5.22 -4.19 16.29
C ALA A 57 4.81 -4.66 17.70
N GLU A 58 5.08 -5.92 18.03
CA GLU A 58 4.87 -6.45 19.38
C GLU A 58 5.84 -5.81 20.39
N GLU A 59 7.13 -5.75 20.05
CA GLU A 59 8.16 -5.09 20.87
C GLU A 59 7.81 -3.62 21.14
N TRP A 60 7.29 -2.91 20.14
CA TRP A 60 6.84 -1.53 20.31
C TRP A 60 5.73 -1.41 21.35
N VAL A 61 4.72 -2.28 21.33
CA VAL A 61 3.66 -2.28 22.34
C VAL A 61 4.23 -2.58 23.73
N GLN A 62 5.10 -3.59 23.85
CA GLN A 62 5.72 -3.97 25.12
C GLN A 62 6.58 -2.84 25.72
N GLN A 63 7.27 -2.07 24.88
CA GLN A 63 8.11 -0.95 25.31
C GLN A 63 7.31 0.32 25.64
N ASN A 64 6.02 0.38 25.31
CA ASN A 64 5.17 1.56 25.49
C ASN A 64 3.91 1.19 26.29
N PRO A 65 3.96 1.22 27.64
CA PRO A 65 2.81 0.85 28.49
C PRO A 65 1.54 1.63 28.19
N ALA A 66 1.67 2.92 27.84
CA ALA A 66 0.53 3.75 27.43
C ALA A 66 -0.14 3.26 26.13
N ILE A 67 0.60 2.60 25.24
CA ILE A 67 0.04 1.98 24.02
C ILE A 67 -0.64 0.66 24.35
N ALA A 68 -0.04 -0.16 25.23
CA ALA A 68 -0.64 -1.39 25.71
C ALA A 68 -1.99 -1.14 26.41
N GLU A 69 -2.06 -0.10 27.25
CA GLU A 69 -3.30 0.28 27.96
C GLU A 69 -4.45 0.62 27.00
N LEU A 70 -4.15 1.26 25.85
CA LEU A 70 -5.16 1.55 24.83
C LEU A 70 -5.73 0.28 24.18
N LEU A 71 -4.90 -0.77 24.03
CA LEU A 71 -5.32 -2.05 23.48
C LEU A 71 -6.12 -2.89 24.48
N GLU A 72 -5.78 -2.80 25.77
CA GLU A 72 -6.44 -3.52 26.85
C GLU A 72 -7.79 -2.88 27.25
N ASN A 73 -7.94 -1.57 27.05
CA ASN A 73 -9.15 -0.81 27.36
C ASN A 73 -9.80 -0.24 26.08
N PRO A 74 -10.48 -1.08 25.28
CA PRO A 74 -11.02 -0.65 24.00
C PRO A 74 -12.22 0.28 24.16
N THR A 75 -12.05 1.52 23.69
CA THR A 75 -13.08 2.57 23.59
C THR A 75 -12.94 3.26 22.24
N VAL A 76 -13.90 4.13 21.89
CA VAL A 76 -13.82 4.91 20.64
C VAL A 76 -12.59 5.82 20.66
N ASP A 77 -12.29 6.43 21.81
CA ASP A 77 -11.13 7.29 21.98
C ASP A 77 -9.83 6.50 21.94
N SER A 78 -9.76 5.34 22.63
CA SER A 78 -8.54 4.53 22.59
C SER A 78 -8.28 3.96 21.20
N LYS A 79 -9.32 3.57 20.44
CA LYS A 79 -9.19 3.20 19.02
C LYS A 79 -8.57 4.33 18.22
N LYS A 80 -9.08 5.55 18.37
CA LYS A 80 -8.56 6.73 17.65
C LYS A 80 -7.10 6.98 18.00
N THR A 81 -6.78 7.11 19.29
CA THR A 81 -5.44 7.40 19.78
C THR A 81 -4.44 6.31 19.39
N PHE A 82 -4.82 5.03 19.53
CA PHE A 82 -3.97 3.92 19.13
C PHE A 82 -3.68 3.95 17.64
N LEU A 83 -4.70 4.09 16.78
CA LEU A 83 -4.51 4.07 15.33
C LEU A 83 -3.68 5.26 14.83
N GLU A 84 -3.78 6.42 15.47
CA GLU A 84 -2.91 7.57 15.19
C GLU A 84 -1.46 7.27 15.57
N ALA A 85 -1.21 6.75 16.78
CA ALA A 85 0.12 6.35 17.23
C ALA A 85 0.72 5.25 16.34
N PHE A 86 -0.09 4.25 15.97
CA PHE A 86 0.32 3.11 15.17
C PHE A 86 0.77 3.53 13.76
N ARG A 87 0.03 4.43 13.11
CA ARG A 87 0.42 5.01 11.81
C ARG A 87 1.67 5.88 11.90
N LYS A 88 1.88 6.56 13.03
CA LYS A 88 3.06 7.39 13.26
C LYS A 88 4.32 6.54 13.51
N GLN A 89 4.17 5.43 14.24
CA GLN A 89 5.25 4.52 14.56
C GLN A 89 5.69 3.69 13.35
N PHE A 90 4.72 3.21 12.57
CA PHE A 90 4.95 2.45 11.34
C PHE A 90 4.49 3.29 10.14
N PRO A 91 5.19 4.42 9.87
CA PRO A 91 4.84 5.28 8.76
C PRO A 91 5.05 4.51 7.46
N GLN A 92 4.37 4.96 6.41
CA GLN A 92 4.65 4.53 5.04
C GLN A 92 6.01 5.08 4.59
N ARG A 93 7.10 4.59 5.18
CA ARG A 93 8.46 4.82 4.70
C ARG A 93 8.71 3.82 3.60
N PHE A 94 8.33 4.22 2.39
CA PHE A 94 8.67 3.47 1.20
C PHE A 94 10.19 3.57 0.98
N THR A 95 10.95 2.55 1.38
CA THR A 95 12.41 2.49 1.18
C THR A 95 12.80 2.05 -0.24
N GLY A 96 11.87 2.13 -1.21
CA GLY A 96 12.08 1.65 -2.58
C GLY A 96 11.91 0.14 -2.74
N LEU A 97 11.67 -0.60 -1.65
CA LEU A 97 11.56 -2.05 -1.65
C LEU A 97 10.20 -2.48 -1.10
N TYR A 98 9.32 -2.96 -1.99
CA TYR A 98 8.14 -3.72 -1.61
C TYR A 98 8.56 -4.97 -0.81
N PRO A 99 7.79 -5.39 0.21
CA PRO A 99 8.03 -6.69 0.84
C PRO A 99 7.78 -7.76 -0.21
N GLY A 100 8.76 -8.64 -0.45
CA GLY A 100 8.69 -9.64 -1.52
C GLY A 100 9.38 -9.24 -2.83
N GLY A 101 10.08 -8.10 -2.88
CA GLY A 101 10.93 -7.77 -4.03
C GLY A 101 10.15 -7.51 -5.33
N LEU A 102 8.87 -7.14 -5.24
CA LEU A 102 8.05 -6.77 -6.40
C LEU A 102 8.51 -5.43 -6.96
N ARG A 103 9.60 -5.46 -7.73
CA ARG A 103 9.93 -4.41 -8.68
C ARG A 103 8.92 -4.58 -9.82
N LEU A 104 7.80 -3.84 -9.75
CA LEU A 104 6.88 -3.74 -10.88
C LEU A 104 7.71 -3.27 -12.07
N SER A 105 7.94 -4.20 -13.00
CA SER A 105 8.65 -3.95 -14.24
C SER A 105 7.82 -4.55 -15.34
N GLN A 106 7.60 -3.74 -16.37
CA GLN A 106 6.88 -4.16 -17.54
C GLN A 106 7.63 -5.32 -18.17
N ARG A 107 6.94 -6.46 -18.32
CA ARG A 107 7.57 -7.64 -18.93
C ARG A 107 7.82 -7.36 -20.40
N LYS A 108 8.85 -7.99 -20.99
CA LYS A 108 9.23 -7.78 -22.40
C LYS A 108 8.08 -7.96 -23.41
N GLN A 109 7.08 -8.78 -23.08
CA GLN A 109 5.92 -9.08 -23.93
C GLN A 109 4.62 -8.42 -23.45
N GLU A 110 4.67 -7.66 -22.35
CA GLU A 110 3.50 -7.02 -21.76
C GLU A 110 3.26 -5.66 -22.43
N THR A 111 2.02 -5.43 -22.87
CA THR A 111 1.66 -4.13 -23.44
C THR A 111 1.63 -3.06 -22.35
N LEU A 112 1.79 -1.79 -22.72
CA LEU A 112 1.69 -0.69 -21.77
C LEU A 112 0.31 -0.65 -21.08
N ALA A 113 -0.75 -1.07 -21.79
CA ALA A 113 -2.11 -1.15 -21.26
C ALA A 113 -2.24 -2.27 -20.20
N ASP A 114 -1.68 -3.46 -20.46
CA ASP A 114 -1.68 -4.56 -19.50
C ASP A 114 -0.86 -4.21 -18.25
N TYR A 115 0.29 -3.57 -18.46
CA TYR A 115 1.15 -3.08 -17.39
C TYR A 115 0.46 -2.00 -16.54
N TYR A 116 -0.36 -1.14 -17.17
CA TYR A 116 -1.21 -0.18 -16.46
C TYR A 116 -2.31 -0.86 -15.64
N GLN A 117 -2.95 -1.91 -16.16
CA GLN A 117 -3.96 -2.68 -15.41
C GLN A 117 -3.34 -3.43 -14.22
N THR A 118 -2.15 -4.00 -14.39
CA THR A 118 -1.34 -4.55 -13.30
C THR A 118 -1.01 -3.46 -12.28
N GLY A 119 -0.68 -2.26 -12.74
CA GLY A 119 -0.49 -1.08 -11.90
C GLY A 119 -1.73 -0.77 -11.05
N LEU A 120 -2.90 -0.63 -11.66
CA LEU A 120 -4.17 -0.31 -10.98
C LEU A 120 -4.56 -1.33 -9.90
N LYS A 121 -4.34 -2.62 -10.15
CA LYS A 121 -4.60 -3.67 -9.14
C LYS A 121 -3.72 -3.53 -7.90
N ASN A 122 -2.55 -2.90 -8.03
CA ASN A 122 -1.58 -2.67 -6.96
C ASN A 122 -1.57 -1.21 -6.46
N SER A 123 -2.32 -0.30 -7.09
CA SER A 123 -2.19 1.16 -6.90
C SER A 123 -2.94 1.72 -5.69
N LEU A 124 -3.33 0.89 -4.72
CA LEU A 124 -4.25 1.33 -3.68
C LEU A 124 -3.70 2.41 -2.73
N VAL A 125 -2.39 2.71 -2.70
CA VAL A 125 -1.88 3.89 -1.96
C VAL A 125 -0.50 4.35 -2.49
N LEU A 126 -0.28 5.68 -2.48
CA LEU A 126 0.98 6.47 -2.49
C LEU A 126 1.45 7.09 -3.82
N ASP A 127 1.90 8.35 -3.73
CA ASP A 127 2.66 9.08 -4.77
C ASP A 127 3.93 8.32 -5.20
N ALA A 128 4.55 7.57 -4.28
CA ALA A 128 5.68 6.68 -4.56
C ALA A 128 5.34 5.54 -5.54
N PHE A 129 4.05 5.21 -5.72
CA PHE A 129 3.60 4.21 -6.68
C PHE A 129 3.84 4.65 -8.12
N VAL A 130 3.57 5.93 -8.42
CA VAL A 130 3.73 6.46 -9.78
C VAL A 130 5.21 6.44 -10.17
N ASP A 131 6.08 6.84 -9.25
CA ASP A 131 7.53 6.77 -9.45
C ASP A 131 8.01 5.35 -9.74
N ASN A 132 7.56 4.34 -8.97
CA ASN A 132 7.93 2.95 -9.23
C ASN A 132 7.39 2.44 -10.57
N TRP A 133 6.15 2.81 -10.89
CA TRP A 133 5.53 2.40 -12.14
C TRP A 133 6.30 2.95 -13.35
N ILE A 134 6.69 4.23 -13.30
CA ILE A 134 7.54 4.88 -14.32
C ILE A 134 8.88 4.16 -14.44
N HIS A 135 9.55 3.87 -13.32
CA HIS A 135 10.83 3.14 -13.34
C HIS A 135 10.73 1.76 -13.99
N GLY A 136 9.58 1.11 -13.87
CA GLY A 136 9.32 -0.20 -14.45
C GLY A 136 8.98 -0.20 -15.94
N ILE A 137 8.76 0.95 -16.58
CA ILE A 137 8.45 1.01 -18.02
C ILE A 137 9.61 0.43 -18.84
N ALA A 138 9.28 -0.46 -19.78
CA ALA A 138 10.27 -1.19 -20.58
C ALA A 138 11.01 -0.26 -21.56
N LYS A 139 10.28 0.65 -22.22
CA LYS A 139 10.87 1.57 -23.20
C LYS A 139 11.64 2.68 -22.50
N ALA A 140 12.97 2.68 -22.69
CA ALA A 140 13.86 3.62 -22.01
C ALA A 140 13.55 5.10 -22.34
N GLY A 141 13.21 5.40 -23.61
CA GLY A 141 12.84 6.76 -24.03
C GLY A 141 11.59 7.29 -23.32
N THR A 142 10.53 6.48 -23.25
CA THR A 142 9.31 6.79 -22.49
C THR A 142 9.60 7.01 -21.01
N ARG A 143 10.40 6.13 -20.40
CA ARG A 143 10.76 6.25 -18.98
C ARG A 143 11.52 7.54 -18.67
N SER A 144 12.53 7.90 -19.46
CA SER A 144 13.32 9.11 -19.23
C SER A 144 12.47 10.37 -19.29
N ARG A 145 11.62 10.49 -20.32
CA ARG A 145 10.72 11.65 -20.51
C ARG A 145 9.71 11.79 -19.37
N LEU A 146 9.14 10.69 -18.89
CA LEU A 146 8.22 10.73 -17.73
C LEU A 146 8.94 11.10 -16.43
N THR A 147 10.22 10.75 -16.30
CA THR A 147 11.02 11.05 -15.10
C THR A 147 11.30 12.55 -14.98
N GLU A 148 11.46 13.25 -16.11
CA GLU A 148 11.69 14.71 -16.15
C GLU A 148 10.49 15.51 -15.62
N VAL A 149 9.28 15.02 -15.86
CA VAL A 149 8.02 15.70 -15.48
C VAL A 149 7.28 15.01 -14.32
N LYS A 150 7.96 14.12 -13.60
CA LYS A 150 7.33 13.25 -12.59
C LYS A 150 6.59 14.01 -11.48
N SER A 151 7.03 15.23 -11.13
CA SER A 151 6.36 16.09 -10.14
C SER A 151 4.95 16.50 -10.56
N GLU A 152 4.64 16.47 -11.84
CA GLU A 152 3.31 16.79 -12.39
C GLU A 152 2.42 15.54 -12.53
N LEU A 153 3.02 14.36 -12.42
CA LEU A 153 2.37 13.05 -12.58
C LEU A 153 1.83 12.54 -11.25
N THR A 154 0.93 13.30 -10.63
CA THR A 154 0.36 13.00 -9.30
C THR A 154 -0.57 11.77 -9.27
N THR A 155 -0.83 11.13 -10.41
CA THR A 155 -1.67 9.93 -10.47
C THR A 155 -1.16 8.97 -11.54
N LEU A 156 -1.37 7.67 -11.32
CA LEU A 156 -1.04 6.63 -12.29
C LEU A 156 -1.75 6.85 -13.63
N LYS A 157 -2.99 7.36 -13.61
CA LYS A 157 -3.75 7.66 -14.83
C LYS A 157 -3.08 8.75 -15.67
N LYS A 158 -2.58 9.83 -15.04
CA LYS A 158 -1.84 10.89 -15.74
C LYS A 158 -0.53 10.35 -16.31
N ALA A 159 0.23 9.60 -15.52
CA ALA A 159 1.48 8.97 -15.97
C ALA A 159 1.26 8.04 -17.17
N TYR A 160 0.22 7.22 -17.12
CA TYR A 160 -0.16 6.33 -18.22
C TYR A 160 -0.56 7.09 -19.49
N GLN A 161 -1.39 8.13 -19.37
CA GLN A 161 -1.83 8.90 -20.53
C GLN A 161 -0.63 9.56 -21.23
N MET A 162 0.28 10.16 -20.47
CA MET A 162 1.48 10.77 -21.03
C MET A 162 2.44 9.73 -21.65
N ALA A 163 2.56 8.55 -21.04
CA ALA A 163 3.33 7.44 -21.62
C ALA A 163 2.78 7.03 -23.00
N VAL A 164 1.46 6.91 -23.12
CA VAL A 164 0.78 6.62 -24.38
C VAL A 164 1.02 7.72 -25.41
N ASP A 165 0.96 8.99 -25.01
CA ASP A 165 1.16 10.12 -25.91
C ASP A 165 2.61 10.18 -26.43
N ILE A 166 3.59 9.90 -25.57
CA ILE A 166 5.01 9.77 -25.96
C ILE A 166 5.19 8.64 -26.97
N GLU A 167 4.65 7.45 -26.71
CA GLU A 167 4.80 6.30 -27.61
C GLU A 167 4.10 6.51 -28.96
N LYS A 168 2.96 7.21 -28.97
CA LYS A 168 2.26 7.61 -30.20
C LYS A 168 3.07 8.64 -30.99
N ALA A 169 3.65 9.64 -30.33
CA ALA A 169 4.49 10.64 -30.98
C ALA A 169 5.73 9.98 -31.62
N GLU A 170 6.36 9.01 -30.95
CA GLU A 170 7.51 8.27 -31.48
C GLU A 170 7.13 7.38 -32.68
N LYS A 171 5.98 6.70 -32.64
CA LYS A 171 5.46 5.95 -33.80
C LYS A 171 5.10 6.85 -34.98
N GLY A 172 4.69 8.10 -34.72
CA GLY A 172 4.43 9.10 -35.76
C GLY A 172 5.69 9.68 -36.40
N ILE A 173 6.86 9.51 -35.77
CA ILE A 173 8.16 9.98 -36.29
C ILE A 173 8.84 8.93 -37.20
N GLU A 174 8.44 7.65 -37.13
CA GLU A 174 9.00 6.56 -37.97
C GLU A 174 8.52 6.60 -39.45
N ILE A 175 7.77 7.62 -39.86
CA ILE A 175 7.41 7.84 -41.27
C ILE A 175 8.13 9.10 -41.75
N HIS A 176 9.39 8.95 -42.15
CA HIS A 176 10.14 9.73 -43.15
C HIS A 176 11.64 9.54 -42.89
N SER A 177 12.17 8.43 -43.37
CA SER A 177 13.60 8.27 -43.69
C SER A 177 13.71 7.46 -44.97
#